data_AF-A0A5A7QC11-F1
#
_entry.id   AF-A0A5A7QC11-F1
#
_cell.length_a   1.000
_cell.length_b   1.000
_cell.length_c   1.000
_cell.angle_alpha   90.00
_cell.angle_beta   90.00
_cell.angle_gamma   90.00
#
_symmetry.space_group_name_H-M   'P 1'
#
loop_
_entity.id
_entity.type
_entity.pdbx_description
1 polymer ?
#
loop_
_entity_poly.entity_id
_entity_poly.type
_entity_poly.pdbx_seq_one_letter_code
_entity_poly.pdbx_strand_id
1 'polypeptide(L)'
;MNPFVKMNLMELKRFGNGSLAQQVIFRGIRFYSTKPLDMKKLKPMILKRIEERSKDYPIRAMIPVANEVLRARAALYDGVSTLVQHIPVWACKYCPEVFIGESGHLIHTCQGFRHHAKNKPHNWLKATLKDIIVPVETFHLQRMFQNVIEHDERFDYNRIPAVIELCLQAGANINNEDIITKPDNLENNTTNFEKLSQDDLRLVGTRTLHAWEALRLRVHKLLMVYPARFCKHCNEVHVGPSGHKARTCGVFKYDNFRGGHFWEKAKVDNLVPQKVVWIRRRQDPPVLVDKGREYYGRAPVVVDLCSKVGALVPSRYFCMMKLDGLTAPI
;
A
#
# COMPACT_ATOMS: atom_id res chain seq x y z
N MET A 1 4.75 -19.90 -29.44
CA MET A 1 5.02 -18.47 -29.70
C MET A 1 3.71 -17.71 -29.60
N ASN A 2 3.65 -16.74 -28.70
CA ASN A 2 2.58 -15.75 -28.64
C ASN A 2 2.67 -14.86 -29.90
N PRO A 3 1.55 -14.32 -30.42
CA PRO A 3 1.39 -12.89 -30.17
C PRO A 3 -0.08 -12.52 -29.96
N PHE A 4 -0.49 -12.45 -28.69
CA PHE A 4 -1.54 -11.56 -28.23
C PHE A 4 -1.06 -10.11 -28.43
N VAL A 5 -1.34 -9.57 -29.61
CA VAL A 5 -1.28 -8.13 -29.85
C VAL A 5 -2.49 -7.51 -29.12
N LYS A 6 -2.23 -6.79 -28.03
CA LYS A 6 -3.20 -5.88 -27.44
C LYS A 6 -3.31 -4.64 -28.34
N MET A 7 -4.28 -4.63 -29.24
CA MET A 7 -4.68 -3.39 -29.91
C MET A 7 -5.49 -2.50 -28.97
N ASN A 8 -5.19 -1.21 -29.02
CA ASN A 8 -5.71 -0.16 -28.17
C ASN A 8 -7.10 0.29 -28.66
N LEU A 9 -7.97 0.75 -27.75
CA LEU A 9 -9.37 1.11 -28.03
C LEU A 9 -9.54 2.30 -29.01
N MET A 10 -8.44 2.94 -29.44
CA MET A 10 -8.44 4.08 -30.35
C MET A 10 -8.26 3.73 -31.84
N GLU A 11 -7.93 2.49 -32.20
CA GLU A 11 -7.78 2.12 -33.63
C GLU A 11 -9.09 1.67 -34.31
N LEU A 12 -10.17 1.49 -33.54
CA LEU A 12 -11.48 1.09 -34.05
C LEU A 12 -12.27 2.20 -34.75
N LYS A 13 -11.77 3.44 -34.76
CA LYS A 13 -12.46 4.60 -35.38
C LYS A 13 -12.01 4.95 -36.80
N ARG A 14 -11.14 4.13 -37.43
CA ARG A 14 -10.61 4.42 -38.77
C ARG A 14 -10.75 3.26 -39.74
N PHE A 15 -11.93 2.68 -39.94
CA PHE A 15 -12.22 1.99 -41.19
C PHE A 15 -13.70 2.11 -41.52
N GLY A 16 -14.01 3.07 -42.39
CA GLY A 16 -15.27 3.12 -43.09
C GLY A 16 -15.35 2.02 -44.14
N ASN A 17 -16.58 1.57 -44.34
CA ASN A 17 -17.12 0.86 -45.50
C ASN A 17 -16.49 -0.47 -45.91
N GLY A 18 -17.20 -1.54 -45.55
CA GLY A 18 -17.48 -2.66 -46.44
C GLY A 18 -16.34 -3.65 -46.65
N SER A 19 -16.37 -4.78 -45.94
CA SER A 19 -16.14 -6.09 -46.57
C SER A 19 -16.61 -7.22 -45.65
N LEU A 20 -16.92 -8.34 -46.28
CA LEU A 20 -17.47 -9.60 -45.77
C LEU A 20 -16.72 -10.24 -44.58
N ALA A 21 -15.60 -9.68 -44.13
CA ALA A 21 -14.74 -10.24 -43.07
C ALA A 21 -15.31 -10.05 -41.64
N GLN A 22 -16.22 -9.10 -41.42
CA GLN A 22 -16.83 -8.89 -40.09
C GLN A 22 -17.83 -9.99 -39.70
N GLN A 23 -18.36 -10.76 -40.66
CA GLN A 23 -19.39 -11.75 -40.36
C GLN A 23 -18.85 -13.06 -39.76
N VAL A 24 -17.55 -13.34 -39.88
CA VAL A 24 -16.97 -14.63 -39.45
C VAL A 24 -16.47 -14.60 -38.00
N ILE A 25 -15.98 -13.45 -37.51
CA ILE A 25 -15.43 -13.33 -36.13
C ILE A 25 -16.54 -13.22 -35.07
N PHE A 26 -17.74 -12.75 -35.44
CA PHE A 26 -18.87 -12.55 -34.52
C PHE A 26 -19.78 -13.78 -34.35
N ARG A 27 -19.54 -14.92 -35.03
CA ARG A 27 -20.42 -16.10 -34.98
C ARG A 27 -20.46 -16.84 -33.63
N GLY A 28 -19.62 -16.48 -32.66
CA GLY A 28 -19.53 -17.15 -31.36
C GLY A 28 -19.94 -16.32 -30.13
N ILE A 29 -20.15 -15.01 -30.27
CA ILE A 29 -20.40 -14.13 -29.11
C ILE A 29 -21.87 -13.69 -29.12
N ARG A 30 -22.70 -14.39 -28.35
CA ARG A 30 -24.08 -13.98 -28.09
C ARG A 30 -24.08 -12.76 -27.16
N PHE A 31 -24.29 -11.56 -27.71
CA PHE A 31 -24.62 -10.38 -26.93
C PHE A 31 -26.07 -10.49 -26.44
N TYR A 32 -26.27 -10.95 -25.21
CA TYR A 32 -27.59 -10.94 -24.58
C TYR A 32 -27.94 -9.52 -24.10
N SER A 33 -28.73 -8.83 -24.92
CA SER A 33 -29.66 -7.71 -24.65
C SER A 33 -29.42 -6.48 -25.52
N THR A 34 -30.33 -6.29 -26.49
CA THR A 34 -30.46 -5.10 -27.36
C THR A 34 -31.44 -4.07 -26.80
N LYS A 35 -32.00 -4.26 -25.59
CA LYS A 35 -32.91 -3.31 -24.95
C LYS A 35 -32.17 -2.50 -23.88
N PRO A 36 -32.27 -1.15 -23.90
CA PRO A 36 -31.70 -0.32 -22.84
C PRO A 36 -32.36 -0.68 -21.51
N LEU A 37 -31.52 -0.97 -20.51
CA LEU A 37 -31.97 -1.26 -19.15
C LEU A 37 -32.64 -0.02 -18.56
N ASP A 38 -33.88 -0.16 -18.09
CA ASP A 38 -34.60 0.95 -17.45
C ASP A 38 -34.02 1.24 -16.05
N MET A 39 -33.17 2.25 -15.98
CA MET A 39 -32.55 2.70 -14.73
C MET A 39 -33.56 3.24 -13.72
N LYS A 40 -34.74 3.71 -14.15
CA LYS A 40 -35.79 4.16 -13.20
C LYS A 40 -36.31 2.98 -12.37
N LYS A 41 -36.35 1.78 -12.96
CA LYS A 41 -36.75 0.53 -12.28
C LYS A 41 -35.59 -0.13 -11.54
N LEU A 42 -34.38 -0.13 -12.09
CA LEU A 42 -33.22 -0.82 -11.49
C LEU A 42 -32.62 -0.06 -10.30
N LYS A 43 -32.52 1.27 -10.37
CA LYS A 43 -31.93 2.08 -9.31
C LYS A 43 -32.56 1.82 -7.93
N PRO A 44 -33.90 1.83 -7.76
CA PRO A 44 -34.49 1.52 -6.46
C PRO A 44 -34.23 0.08 -6.01
N MET A 45 -34.21 -0.90 -6.92
CA MET A 45 -33.88 -2.29 -6.58
C MET A 45 -32.43 -2.45 -6.10
N ILE A 46 -31.49 -1.74 -6.73
CA ILE A 46 -30.07 -1.74 -6.32
C ILE A 46 -29.91 -1.11 -4.94
N LEU A 47 -30.51 0.06 -4.72
CA LEU A 47 -30.46 0.76 -3.44
C LEU A 47 -31.03 -0.10 -2.32
N LYS A 48 -32.21 -0.70 -2.54
CA LYS A 48 -32.83 -1.63 -1.59
C LYS A 48 -31.91 -2.81 -1.25
N ARG A 49 -31.25 -3.40 -2.25
CA ARG A 49 -30.31 -4.52 -2.04
C ARG A 49 -29.06 -4.10 -1.26
N ILE A 50 -28.56 -2.88 -1.48
CA ILE A 50 -27.42 -2.34 -0.72
C ILE A 50 -27.83 -2.10 0.73
N GLU A 51 -29.00 -1.50 0.95
CA GLU A 51 -29.55 -1.25 2.27
C GLU A 51 -29.78 -2.56 3.03
N GLU A 52 -30.37 -3.56 2.40
CA GLU A 52 -30.55 -4.90 2.99
C GLU A 52 -29.20 -5.52 3.40
N ARG A 53 -28.19 -5.51 2.52
CA ARG A 53 -26.84 -6.02 2.84
C ARG A 53 -26.17 -5.23 3.95
N SER A 54 -26.43 -3.93 4.05
CA SER A 54 -25.80 -3.09 5.08
C SER A 54 -26.21 -3.46 6.50
N LYS A 55 -27.37 -4.11 6.68
CA LYS A 55 -27.88 -4.55 7.99
C LYS A 55 -27.04 -5.65 8.62
N ASP A 56 -26.31 -6.43 7.82
CA ASP A 56 -25.45 -7.52 8.29
C ASP A 56 -24.08 -7.02 8.79
N TYR A 57 -23.78 -5.72 8.64
CA TYR A 57 -22.53 -5.11 9.04
C TYR A 57 -22.64 -4.46 10.43
N PRO A 58 -21.60 -4.57 11.29
CA PRO A 58 -20.36 -5.31 11.08
C PRO A 58 -20.57 -6.83 11.21
N ILE A 59 -19.83 -7.61 10.40
CA ILE A 59 -19.87 -9.07 10.47
C ILE A 59 -19.16 -9.52 11.76
N ARG A 60 -19.94 -9.99 12.74
CA ARG A 60 -19.46 -10.36 14.09
C ARG A 60 -18.24 -11.29 14.08
N ALA A 61 -18.20 -12.25 13.15
CA ALA A 61 -17.09 -13.19 13.01
C ALA A 61 -15.75 -12.52 12.62
N MET A 62 -15.78 -11.29 12.07
CA MET A 62 -14.59 -10.54 11.67
C MET A 62 -14.06 -9.61 12.77
N ILE A 63 -14.83 -9.35 13.84
CA ILE A 63 -14.40 -8.49 14.96
C ILE A 63 -13.06 -8.98 15.57
N PRO A 64 -12.86 -10.28 15.84
CA PRO A 64 -11.57 -10.78 16.34
C PRO A 64 -10.41 -10.52 15.36
N VAL A 65 -10.66 -10.66 14.06
CA VAL A 65 -9.66 -10.40 13.01
C VAL A 65 -9.27 -8.92 12.99
N ALA A 66 -10.24 -8.01 13.15
CA ALA A 66 -9.98 -6.58 13.25
C ALA A 66 -9.15 -6.23 14.49
N ASN A 67 -9.45 -6.81 15.64
CA ASN A 67 -8.65 -6.63 16.86
C ASN A 67 -7.23 -7.21 16.73
N GLU A 68 -7.06 -8.33 16.00
CA GLU A 68 -5.73 -8.85 15.65
C GLU A 68 -4.95 -7.89 14.75
N VAL A 69 -5.59 -7.25 13.76
CA VAL A 69 -4.95 -6.22 12.92
C VAL A 69 -4.44 -5.07 13.77
N LEU A 70 -5.26 -4.55 14.68
CA LEU A 70 -4.85 -3.44 15.56
C LEU A 70 -3.68 -3.80 16.47
N ARG A 71 -3.72 -4.99 17.10
CA ARG A 71 -2.60 -5.48 17.93
C ARG A 71 -1.31 -5.68 17.13
N ALA A 72 -1.41 -6.29 15.94
CA ALA A 72 -0.25 -6.47 15.06
C ALA A 72 0.31 -5.14 14.58
N ARG A 73 -0.57 -4.16 14.29
CA ARG A 73 -0.15 -2.80 13.94
C ARG A 73 0.60 -2.12 15.08
N ALA A 74 0.10 -2.19 16.32
CA ALA A 74 0.78 -1.61 17.48
C ALA A 74 2.17 -2.22 17.68
N ALA A 75 2.25 -3.57 17.75
CA ALA A 75 3.52 -4.28 17.91
C ALA A 75 4.53 -3.99 16.78
N LEU A 76 4.05 -3.80 15.54
CA LEU A 76 4.89 -3.40 14.42
C LEU A 76 5.48 -1.99 14.61
N TYR A 77 4.65 -1.02 15.00
CA TYR A 77 5.10 0.37 15.18
C TYR A 77 6.09 0.47 16.34
N ASP A 78 5.79 -0.17 17.46
CA ASP A 78 6.68 -0.21 18.63
C ASP A 78 8.03 -0.85 18.25
N GLY A 79 7.98 -2.02 17.60
CA GLY A 79 9.16 -2.74 17.18
C GLY A 79 10.04 -1.98 16.19
N VAL A 80 9.44 -1.40 15.14
CA VAL A 80 10.20 -0.57 14.17
C VAL A 80 10.79 0.66 14.85
N SER A 81 10.02 1.32 15.72
CA SER A 81 10.51 2.49 16.45
C SER A 81 11.75 2.17 17.28
N THR A 82 11.73 1.08 18.03
CA THR A 82 12.90 0.60 18.78
C THR A 82 14.08 0.28 17.86
N LEU A 83 13.86 -0.47 16.78
CA LEU A 83 14.95 -0.90 15.89
C LEU A 83 15.65 0.27 15.19
N VAL A 84 14.92 1.32 14.80
CA VAL A 84 15.48 2.51 14.14
C VAL A 84 16.37 3.33 15.06
N GLN A 85 16.22 3.19 16.38
CA GLN A 85 17.12 3.82 17.36
C GLN A 85 18.50 3.15 17.39
N HIS A 86 18.59 1.86 17.03
CA HIS A 86 19.82 1.07 17.08
C HIS A 86 20.45 0.79 15.70
N ILE A 87 19.65 0.84 14.62
CA ILE A 87 20.12 0.62 13.26
C ILE A 87 20.06 1.92 12.45
N PRO A 88 21.15 2.33 11.78
CA PRO A 88 21.11 3.48 10.88
C PRO A 88 20.20 3.20 9.66
N VAL A 89 19.16 4.02 9.52
CA VAL A 89 18.24 4.00 8.39
C VAL A 89 18.25 5.37 7.72
N TRP A 90 18.34 5.37 6.39
CA TRP A 90 18.47 6.57 5.56
C TRP A 90 17.29 6.69 4.60
N ALA A 91 16.72 7.88 4.48
CA ALA A 91 15.67 8.21 3.52
C ALA A 91 16.18 9.26 2.54
N CYS A 92 15.85 9.13 1.26
CA CYS A 92 16.24 10.10 0.26
C CYS A 92 15.37 11.36 0.35
N LYS A 93 15.98 12.54 0.35
CA LYS A 93 15.28 13.84 0.39
C LYS A 93 14.32 14.06 -0.78
N TYR A 94 14.60 13.47 -1.95
CA TYR A 94 13.92 13.81 -3.20
C TYR A 94 13.07 12.69 -3.79
N CYS A 95 13.18 11.47 -3.28
CA CYS A 95 12.44 10.32 -3.80
C CYS A 95 12.09 9.36 -2.66
N PRO A 96 11.11 8.46 -2.84
CA PRO A 96 10.67 7.57 -1.78
C PRO A 96 11.63 6.38 -1.57
N GLU A 97 12.93 6.51 -1.81
CA GLU A 97 13.90 5.43 -1.58
C GLU A 97 14.42 5.50 -0.13
N VAL A 98 14.58 4.32 0.48
CA VAL A 98 15.11 4.14 1.83
C VAL A 98 16.21 3.09 1.77
N PHE A 99 17.21 3.22 2.63
CA PHE A 99 18.32 2.29 2.73
C PHE A 99 18.71 2.04 4.18
N ILE A 100 19.13 0.80 4.49
CA ILE A 100 19.56 0.38 5.82
C ILE A 100 21.04 0.02 5.76
N GLY A 101 21.87 0.74 6.52
CA GLY A 101 23.32 0.54 6.52
C GLY A 101 24.07 1.73 7.13
N GLU A 102 25.37 1.55 7.40
CA GLU A 102 26.21 2.59 8.03
C GLU A 102 26.18 3.93 7.27
N SER A 103 26.10 3.87 5.95
CA SER A 103 25.89 5.01 5.07
C SER A 103 24.93 4.65 3.94
N GLY A 104 24.35 5.65 3.29
CA GLY A 104 23.50 5.45 2.11
C GLY A 104 24.27 4.87 0.91
N HIS A 105 23.57 4.18 0.01
CA HIS A 105 24.20 3.62 -1.18
C HIS A 105 24.54 4.67 -2.24
N LEU A 106 25.44 4.31 -3.17
CA LEU A 106 25.89 5.15 -4.29
C LEU A 106 25.27 4.74 -5.64
N ILE A 107 24.29 3.85 -5.63
CA ILE A 107 23.50 3.50 -6.83
C ILE A 107 22.76 4.75 -7.34
N HIS A 108 22.94 5.08 -8.61
CA HIS A 108 22.32 6.21 -9.28
C HIS A 108 20.90 5.84 -9.71
N THR A 109 19.97 5.75 -8.74
CA THR A 109 18.55 5.46 -8.99
C THR A 109 17.60 6.60 -8.62
N CYS A 110 18.13 7.72 -8.11
CA CYS A 110 17.28 8.81 -7.67
C CYS A 110 16.51 9.41 -8.86
N GLN A 111 15.19 9.52 -8.69
CA GLN A 111 14.29 10.07 -9.70
C GLN A 111 14.00 11.57 -9.51
N GLY A 112 14.44 12.16 -8.40
CA GLY A 112 14.22 13.56 -8.05
C GLY A 112 12.75 13.93 -7.80
N PHE A 113 12.50 15.10 -7.19
CA PHE A 113 11.15 15.62 -6.93
C PHE A 113 10.43 16.13 -8.19
N ARG A 114 11.18 16.32 -9.29
CA ARG A 114 10.68 16.74 -10.61
C ARG A 114 11.53 16.05 -11.66
N HIS A 115 10.88 15.34 -12.59
CA HIS A 115 11.38 14.38 -13.58
C HIS A 115 12.52 14.81 -14.54
N HIS A 116 13.43 15.70 -14.14
CA HIS A 116 14.35 16.37 -15.06
C HIS A 116 15.71 15.66 -15.24
N ALA A 117 16.06 14.65 -14.44
CA ALA A 117 17.12 13.70 -14.81
C ALA A 117 16.95 12.36 -14.08
N LYS A 118 17.00 11.26 -14.84
CA LYS A 118 17.05 9.90 -14.30
C LYS A 118 18.50 9.60 -13.91
N ASN A 119 18.69 8.78 -12.87
CA ASN A 119 19.99 8.27 -12.43
C ASN A 119 20.92 9.32 -11.80
N LYS A 120 20.41 10.06 -10.81
CA LYS A 120 21.25 10.88 -9.92
C LYS A 120 21.62 10.12 -8.65
N PRO A 121 22.71 10.50 -7.96
CA PRO A 121 22.95 10.01 -6.61
C PRO A 121 21.85 10.48 -5.67
N HIS A 122 21.60 9.71 -4.61
CA HIS A 122 20.64 10.06 -3.58
C HIS A 122 21.22 11.07 -2.60
N ASN A 123 20.38 11.95 -2.07
CA ASN A 123 20.72 12.80 -0.93
C ASN A 123 20.05 12.22 0.32
N TRP A 124 20.87 11.59 1.17
CA TRP A 124 20.42 10.81 2.31
C TRP A 124 20.25 11.67 3.56
N LEU A 125 19.09 11.51 4.20
CA LEU A 125 18.77 12.06 5.52
C LEU A 125 18.47 10.91 6.47
N LYS A 126 18.57 11.15 7.78
CA LYS A 126 18.13 10.17 8.77
C LYS A 126 16.64 9.88 8.57
N ALA A 127 16.28 8.61 8.40
CA ALA A 127 14.91 8.22 8.16
C ALA A 127 14.05 8.37 9.43
N THR A 128 12.78 8.66 9.22
CA THR A 128 11.74 8.69 10.25
C THR A 128 10.87 7.44 10.19
N LEU A 129 10.03 7.22 11.21
CA LEU A 129 9.09 6.09 11.21
C LEU A 129 8.17 6.09 9.98
N LYS A 130 7.72 7.27 9.54
CA LYS A 130 6.84 7.46 8.37
C LYS A 130 7.52 7.09 7.05
N ASP A 131 8.85 7.16 7.00
CA ASP A 131 9.62 6.74 5.83
C ASP A 131 9.67 5.21 5.70
N ILE A 132 9.54 4.49 6.80
CA ILE A 132 9.61 3.03 6.87
C ILE A 132 8.22 2.43 6.78
N ILE A 133 7.31 2.87 7.66
CA ILE A 133 5.90 2.50 7.64
C ILE A 133 5.13 3.65 7.00
N VAL A 134 4.80 3.49 5.72
CA VAL A 134 4.12 4.53 4.95
C VAL A 134 2.70 4.74 5.49
N PRO A 135 2.36 5.94 6.02
CA PRO A 135 1.01 6.22 6.46
C PRO A 135 0.08 6.31 5.24
N VAL A 136 -1.02 5.58 5.28
CA VAL A 136 -2.09 5.67 4.28
C VAL A 136 -3.34 6.13 4.99
N GLU A 137 -3.85 7.28 4.60
CA GLU A 137 -5.04 7.89 5.19
C GLU A 137 -6.29 7.67 4.33
N THR A 138 -7.45 7.71 4.97
CA THR A 138 -8.78 7.68 4.37
C THR A 138 -9.71 8.60 5.18
N PHE A 139 -10.83 8.99 4.60
CA PHE A 139 -11.92 9.57 5.36
C PHE A 139 -12.49 8.56 6.36
N HIS A 140 -12.76 9.05 7.56
CA HIS A 140 -13.46 8.31 8.60
C HIS A 140 -14.97 8.28 8.29
N LEU A 141 -15.58 7.11 8.23
CA LEU A 141 -17.01 6.97 7.95
C LEU A 141 -17.79 6.64 9.24
N GLN A 142 -19.01 7.16 9.37
CA GLN A 142 -19.91 6.72 10.44
C GLN A 142 -20.38 5.27 10.21
N ARG A 143 -20.66 4.92 8.95
CA ARG A 143 -21.11 3.58 8.55
C ARG A 143 -20.52 3.21 7.19
N MET A 144 -20.23 1.92 6.99
CA MET A 144 -19.65 1.41 5.75
C MET A 144 -20.49 1.72 4.50
N PHE A 145 -21.81 1.69 4.65
CA PHE A 145 -22.75 2.02 3.58
C PHE A 145 -23.45 3.33 3.95
N GLN A 146 -22.77 4.43 3.68
CA GLN A 146 -23.31 5.78 3.80
C GLN A 146 -23.31 6.51 2.46
N ASN A 147 -23.82 7.74 2.45
CA ASN A 147 -23.78 8.60 1.26
C ASN A 147 -22.32 8.85 0.83
N VAL A 148 -22.14 9.00 -0.48
CA VAL A 148 -20.83 9.28 -1.05
C VAL A 148 -20.41 10.69 -0.63
N ILE A 149 -19.24 10.81 -0.01
CA ILE A 149 -18.66 12.10 0.37
C ILE A 149 -18.40 12.92 -0.89
N GLU A 150 -19.07 14.06 -1.00
CA GLU A 150 -18.89 15.03 -2.08
C GLU A 150 -17.65 15.90 -1.84
N HIS A 151 -17.32 16.78 -2.79
CA HIS A 151 -16.07 17.53 -2.72
C HIS A 151 -16.06 18.63 -1.67
N ASP A 152 -17.17 19.33 -1.54
CA ASP A 152 -17.46 20.35 -0.53
C ASP A 152 -17.45 19.76 0.89
N GLU A 153 -18.01 18.56 1.07
CA GLU A 153 -18.07 17.87 2.36
C GLU A 153 -16.70 17.37 2.87
N ARG A 154 -15.62 17.46 2.08
CA ARG A 154 -14.32 16.85 2.42
C ARG A 154 -13.70 17.35 3.73
N PHE A 155 -14.09 18.53 4.19
CA PHE A 155 -13.59 19.12 5.43
C PHE A 155 -14.46 18.78 6.64
N ASP A 156 -15.64 18.22 6.42
CA ASP A 156 -16.56 17.78 7.46
C ASP A 156 -16.20 16.39 8.00
N TYR A 157 -15.31 15.69 7.30
CA TYR A 157 -14.84 14.35 7.64
C TYR A 157 -13.37 14.36 8.09
N ASN A 158 -13.13 13.73 9.25
CA ASN A 158 -11.78 13.48 9.73
C ASN A 158 -11.04 12.49 8.84
N ARG A 159 -9.72 12.63 8.78
CA ARG A 159 -8.81 11.69 8.11
C ARG A 159 -8.14 10.81 9.14
N ILE A 160 -8.17 9.50 8.94
CA ILE A 160 -7.52 8.52 9.82
C ILE A 160 -6.76 7.47 9.00
N PRO A 161 -5.85 6.69 9.60
CA PRO A 161 -5.17 5.61 8.89
C PRO A 161 -6.15 4.57 8.32
N ALA A 162 -5.99 4.20 7.05
CA ALA A 162 -6.89 3.29 6.32
C ALA A 162 -7.02 1.91 6.95
N VAL A 163 -5.95 1.42 7.59
CA VAL A 163 -5.99 0.17 8.36
C VAL A 163 -6.90 0.29 9.58
N ILE A 164 -6.87 1.44 10.27
CA ILE A 164 -7.70 1.71 11.44
C ILE A 164 -9.16 1.84 11.01
N GLU A 165 -9.44 2.62 9.97
CA GLU A 165 -10.79 2.74 9.40
C GLU A 165 -11.36 1.37 9.00
N LEU A 166 -10.58 0.53 8.33
CA LEU A 166 -11.00 -0.83 7.97
C LEU A 166 -11.38 -1.66 9.20
N CYS A 167 -10.66 -1.50 10.32
CA CYS A 167 -10.94 -2.21 11.56
C CYS A 167 -12.18 -1.66 12.27
N LEU A 168 -12.36 -0.33 12.29
CA LEU A 168 -13.54 0.32 12.83
C LEU A 168 -14.81 -0.11 12.09
N GLN A 169 -14.78 -0.10 10.75
CA GLN A 169 -15.90 -0.60 9.95
C GLN A 169 -16.14 -2.11 10.12
N ALA A 170 -15.13 -2.86 10.57
CA ALA A 170 -15.25 -4.25 10.94
C ALA A 170 -15.76 -4.50 12.37
N GLY A 171 -16.08 -3.44 13.12
CA GLY A 171 -16.61 -3.51 14.47
C GLY A 171 -15.56 -3.69 15.56
N ALA A 172 -14.28 -3.36 15.29
CA ALA A 172 -13.28 -3.30 16.35
C ALA A 172 -13.64 -2.20 17.36
N ASN A 173 -13.59 -2.55 18.65
CA ASN A 173 -13.78 -1.57 19.71
C ASN A 173 -12.44 -0.89 19.98
N ILE A 174 -12.31 0.34 19.52
CA ILE A 174 -11.17 1.20 19.85
C ILE A 174 -11.65 2.11 20.98
N ASN A 175 -11.06 2.00 22.16
CA ASN A 175 -11.25 3.02 23.19
C ASN A 175 -10.75 4.33 22.58
N ASN A 176 -11.68 5.22 22.24
CA ASN A 176 -11.58 6.19 21.14
C ASN A 176 -10.44 7.22 21.23
N GLU A 177 -9.76 7.37 22.38
CA GLU A 177 -8.84 8.50 22.59
C GLU A 177 -7.36 8.16 22.42
N ASP A 178 -6.91 6.93 22.68
CA ASP A 178 -5.46 6.64 22.68
C ASP A 178 -4.88 6.24 21.32
N ILE A 179 -5.71 5.70 20.42
CA ILE A 179 -5.27 5.16 19.10
C ILE A 179 -5.56 6.14 17.95
N ILE A 180 -6.61 6.96 18.08
CA ILE A 180 -7.00 7.97 17.07
C ILE A 180 -6.21 9.27 17.26
N THR A 181 -5.93 9.65 18.52
CA THR A 181 -5.32 10.93 18.89
C THR A 181 -3.81 10.85 19.17
N LYS A 182 -3.17 9.68 18.98
CA LYS A 182 -1.71 9.58 18.87
C LYS A 182 -1.34 9.50 17.39
N PRO A 183 -1.29 10.63 16.67
CA PRO A 183 -0.79 10.67 15.31
C PRO A 183 0.73 10.52 15.37
N ASP A 184 1.27 9.30 15.31
CA ASP A 184 2.70 9.06 15.06
C ASP A 184 3.71 9.82 15.96
N ASN A 185 3.25 10.47 17.04
CA ASN A 185 4.05 11.23 17.99
C ASN A 185 4.58 10.27 19.05
N LEU A 186 5.38 9.32 18.61
CA LEU A 186 6.55 8.94 19.39
C LEU A 186 7.68 9.91 19.04
N GLU A 187 7.39 11.22 19.12
CA GLU A 187 8.47 12.20 19.18
C GLU A 187 9.09 12.08 20.57
N ASN A 188 10.25 11.45 20.59
CA ASN A 188 11.30 11.69 21.57
C ASN A 188 10.84 11.71 23.04
N ASN A 189 10.18 10.65 23.49
CA ASN A 189 10.47 10.24 24.86
C ASN A 189 11.95 9.85 24.85
N THR A 190 12.77 10.80 25.29
CA THR A 190 14.18 10.61 25.61
C THR A 190 14.21 9.78 26.90
N THR A 191 13.63 8.58 26.84
CA THR A 191 13.87 7.53 27.81
C THR A 191 15.32 7.16 27.64
N ASN A 192 16.10 7.33 28.70
CA ASN A 192 17.48 6.88 28.83
C ASN A 192 17.72 5.65 27.95
N PHE A 193 18.61 5.79 26.96
CA PHE A 193 18.99 4.71 26.05
C PHE A 193 19.58 3.57 26.90
N GLU A 194 18.75 2.62 27.32
CA GLU A 194 19.24 1.32 27.73
C GLU A 194 19.84 0.68 26.49
N LYS A 195 21.16 0.45 26.53
CA LYS A 195 21.83 -0.31 25.49
C LYS A 195 21.25 -1.73 25.51
N LEU A 196 20.31 -1.98 24.61
CA LEU A 196 19.77 -3.33 24.39
C LEU A 196 20.91 -4.28 24.00
N SER A 197 20.87 -5.49 24.55
CA SER A 197 21.80 -6.54 24.13
C SER A 197 21.49 -6.99 22.70
N GLN A 198 22.44 -7.69 22.07
CA GLN A 198 22.22 -8.27 20.74
C GLN A 198 21.03 -9.26 20.73
N ASP A 199 20.83 -9.99 21.83
CA ASP A 199 19.73 -10.94 21.97
C ASP A 199 18.37 -10.25 22.15
N ASP A 200 18.33 -9.13 22.88
CA ASP A 200 17.12 -8.32 22.99
C ASP A 200 16.72 -7.71 21.64
N LEU A 201 17.70 -7.17 20.90
CA LEU A 201 17.47 -6.65 19.55
C LEU A 201 16.95 -7.75 18.61
N ARG A 202 17.51 -8.95 18.70
CA ARG A 202 17.05 -10.12 17.94
C ARG A 202 15.62 -10.51 18.30
N LEU A 203 15.26 -10.47 19.58
CA LEU A 203 13.89 -10.74 20.04
C LEU A 203 12.91 -9.68 19.51
N VAL A 204 13.27 -8.39 19.58
CA VAL A 204 12.48 -7.28 19.04
C VAL A 204 12.30 -7.46 17.53
N GLY A 205 13.38 -7.74 16.78
CA GLY A 205 13.33 -8.00 15.34
C GLY A 205 12.41 -9.17 14.98
N THR A 206 12.48 -10.26 15.74
CA THR A 206 11.66 -11.46 15.53
C THR A 206 10.17 -11.14 15.75
N ARG A 207 9.83 -10.49 16.87
CA ARG A 207 8.44 -10.07 17.17
C ARG A 207 7.91 -9.08 16.13
N THR A 208 8.73 -8.13 15.72
CA THR A 208 8.39 -7.11 14.71
C THR A 208 8.11 -7.76 13.35
N LEU A 209 8.93 -8.74 12.94
CA LEU A 209 8.73 -9.47 11.70
C LEU A 209 7.43 -10.28 11.73
N HIS A 210 7.15 -11.00 12.82
CA HIS A 210 5.87 -11.69 12.98
C HIS A 210 4.67 -10.73 12.94
N ALA A 211 4.78 -9.57 13.60
CA ALA A 211 3.75 -8.53 13.58
C ALA A 211 3.50 -8.00 12.16
N TRP A 212 4.57 -7.76 11.38
CA TRP A 212 4.48 -7.37 9.97
C TRP A 212 3.71 -8.40 9.12
N GLU A 213 4.05 -9.68 9.25
CA GLU A 213 3.38 -10.74 8.50
C GLU A 213 1.92 -10.92 8.92
N ALA A 214 1.66 -10.90 10.23
CA ALA A 214 0.33 -11.01 10.79
C ALA A 214 -0.55 -9.84 10.33
N LEU A 215 -0.05 -8.59 10.42
CA LEU A 215 -0.78 -7.40 9.99
C LEU A 215 -1.26 -7.54 8.54
N ARG A 216 -0.34 -7.85 7.63
CA ARG A 216 -0.66 -7.98 6.20
C ARG A 216 -1.64 -9.10 5.92
N LEU A 217 -1.47 -10.25 6.57
CA LEU A 217 -2.36 -11.40 6.42
C LEU A 217 -3.78 -11.10 6.92
N ARG A 218 -3.92 -10.45 8.09
CA ARG A 218 -5.22 -10.14 8.68
C ARG A 218 -5.93 -9.00 7.94
N VAL A 219 -5.20 -7.99 7.48
CA VAL A 219 -5.75 -6.97 6.56
C VAL A 219 -6.26 -7.63 5.27
N HIS A 220 -5.54 -8.61 4.73
CA HIS A 220 -6.01 -9.36 3.56
C HIS A 220 -7.35 -10.05 3.82
N LYS A 221 -7.51 -10.72 4.97
CA LYS A 221 -8.77 -11.35 5.38
C LYS A 221 -9.91 -10.34 5.49
N LEU A 222 -9.67 -9.18 6.10
CA LEU A 222 -10.68 -8.12 6.19
C LEU A 222 -11.09 -7.61 4.79
N LEU A 223 -10.14 -7.39 3.88
CA LEU A 223 -10.41 -6.95 2.51
C LEU A 223 -11.19 -7.96 1.64
N MET A 224 -11.32 -9.22 2.09
CA MET A 224 -12.21 -10.19 1.43
C MET A 224 -13.68 -9.93 1.76
N VAL A 225 -13.96 -9.33 2.91
CA VAL A 225 -15.31 -9.11 3.45
C VAL A 225 -15.71 -7.64 3.32
N TYR A 226 -14.84 -6.73 3.74
CA TYR A 226 -15.10 -5.31 3.77
C TYR A 226 -14.55 -4.64 2.51
N PRO A 227 -15.41 -4.00 1.69
CA PRO A 227 -14.96 -3.34 0.47
C PRO A 227 -14.08 -2.13 0.80
N ALA A 228 -12.99 -2.00 0.05
CA ALA A 228 -12.18 -0.80 0.01
C ALA A 228 -11.76 -0.50 -1.42
N ARG A 229 -11.53 0.77 -1.70
CA ARG A 229 -11.14 1.31 -3.00
C ARG A 229 -9.83 2.06 -2.88
N PHE A 230 -9.04 2.04 -3.94
CA PHE A 230 -7.87 2.90 -4.06
C PHE A 230 -7.88 3.62 -5.40
N CYS A 231 -7.33 4.82 -5.46
CA CYS A 231 -7.12 5.54 -6.70
C CYS A 231 -5.80 5.08 -7.33
N LYS A 232 -5.87 4.62 -8.57
CA LYS A 232 -4.71 4.11 -9.33
C LYS A 232 -3.60 5.15 -9.55
N HIS A 233 -3.96 6.43 -9.52
CA HIS A 233 -3.06 7.51 -9.94
C HIS A 233 -2.48 8.32 -8.79
N CYS A 234 -3.21 8.51 -7.70
CA CYS A 234 -2.76 9.34 -6.56
C CYS A 234 -2.60 8.55 -5.25
N ASN A 235 -2.78 7.23 -5.27
CA ASN A 235 -2.67 6.35 -4.11
C ASN A 235 -3.65 6.66 -2.94
N GLU A 236 -4.67 7.49 -3.16
CA GLU A 236 -5.72 7.72 -2.17
C GLU A 236 -6.54 6.45 -1.94
N VAL A 237 -6.90 6.17 -0.69
CA VAL A 237 -7.67 4.98 -0.29
C VAL A 237 -8.98 5.42 0.34
N HIS A 238 -10.03 4.66 0.08
CA HIS A 238 -11.33 4.82 0.70
C HIS A 238 -11.84 3.46 1.17
N VAL A 239 -12.14 3.33 2.47
CA VAL A 239 -12.77 2.13 3.02
C VAL A 239 -14.28 2.23 2.80
N GLY A 240 -14.81 1.51 1.82
CA GLY A 240 -16.20 1.57 1.42
C GLY A 240 -16.42 1.05 -0.01
N PRO A 241 -17.68 0.86 -0.43
CA PRO A 241 -18.01 0.23 -1.71
C PRO A 241 -17.70 1.10 -2.94
N SER A 242 -17.82 2.43 -2.85
CA SER A 242 -17.90 3.31 -4.03
C SER A 242 -16.74 4.29 -4.19
N GLY A 243 -15.98 4.58 -3.14
CA GLY A 243 -15.05 5.71 -3.15
C GLY A 243 -15.76 7.05 -2.95
N HIS A 244 -15.01 8.09 -2.60
CA HIS A 244 -15.53 9.46 -2.50
C HIS A 244 -15.42 10.22 -3.83
N LYS A 245 -16.12 11.36 -3.92
CA LYS A 245 -16.08 12.27 -5.07
C LYS A 245 -15.26 13.53 -4.83
N ALA A 246 -14.59 13.64 -3.68
CA ALA A 246 -13.67 14.74 -3.46
C ALA A 246 -12.63 14.86 -4.58
N ARG A 247 -12.53 16.06 -5.17
CA ARG A 247 -11.67 16.37 -6.30
C ARG A 247 -10.22 16.63 -5.87
N THR A 248 -9.65 15.69 -5.13
CA THR A 248 -8.30 15.76 -4.53
C THR A 248 -7.25 15.05 -5.36
N CYS A 249 -7.61 14.43 -6.49
CA CYS A 249 -6.67 13.76 -7.36
C CYS A 249 -5.80 14.79 -8.10
N GLY A 250 -4.58 15.01 -7.60
CA GLY A 250 -3.64 15.98 -8.18
C GLY A 250 -3.21 15.66 -9.62
N VAL A 251 -3.33 14.40 -10.04
CA VAL A 251 -2.94 13.95 -11.39
C VAL A 251 -3.89 14.48 -12.46
N PHE A 252 -5.19 14.51 -12.16
CA PHE A 252 -6.23 14.81 -13.16
C PHE A 252 -6.81 16.22 -13.05
N LYS A 253 -6.08 17.17 -12.47
CA LYS A 253 -6.60 18.52 -12.18
C LYS A 253 -7.10 19.24 -13.44
N TYR A 254 -6.42 19.06 -14.58
CA TYR A 254 -6.74 19.74 -15.84
C TYR A 254 -7.34 18.81 -16.91
N ASP A 255 -7.55 17.54 -16.56
CA ASP A 255 -8.14 16.55 -17.46
C ASP A 255 -9.67 16.52 -17.35
N ASN A 256 -10.31 15.76 -18.24
CA ASN A 256 -11.77 15.54 -18.23
C ASN A 256 -12.31 14.93 -16.93
N PHE A 257 -11.44 14.36 -16.09
CA PHE A 257 -11.78 13.84 -14.77
C PHE A 257 -11.91 14.94 -13.70
N ARG A 258 -11.48 16.19 -13.99
CA ARG A 258 -11.63 17.38 -13.14
C ARG A 258 -11.19 17.16 -11.68
N GLY A 259 -10.05 16.53 -11.50
CA GLY A 259 -9.50 16.18 -10.16
C GLY A 259 -10.20 15.01 -9.47
N GLY A 260 -11.11 14.30 -10.15
CA GLY A 260 -11.74 13.08 -9.65
C GLY A 260 -10.79 11.88 -9.61
N HIS A 261 -11.23 10.82 -8.93
CA HIS A 261 -10.46 9.62 -8.69
C HIS A 261 -10.80 8.48 -9.64
N PHE A 262 -9.80 7.67 -9.97
CA PHE A 262 -9.99 6.41 -10.69
C PHE A 262 -9.98 5.24 -9.70
N TRP A 263 -11.16 4.93 -9.16
CA TRP A 263 -11.33 3.93 -8.11
C TRP A 263 -11.22 2.49 -8.63
N GLU A 264 -10.24 1.75 -8.14
CA GLU A 264 -10.11 0.29 -8.31
C GLU A 264 -10.28 -0.42 -6.95
N LYS A 265 -10.50 -1.74 -6.96
CA LYS A 265 -10.58 -2.55 -5.73
C LYS A 265 -9.24 -2.55 -5.00
N ALA A 266 -9.23 -2.16 -3.73
CA ALA A 266 -8.01 -2.13 -2.92
C ALA A 266 -7.47 -3.53 -2.64
N LYS A 267 -6.14 -3.62 -2.61
CA LYS A 267 -5.34 -4.77 -2.18
C LYS A 267 -4.59 -4.41 -0.90
N VAL A 268 -3.95 -5.42 -0.30
CA VAL A 268 -3.16 -5.26 0.94
C VAL A 268 -2.09 -4.18 0.78
N ASP A 269 -1.39 -4.13 -0.36
CA ASP A 269 -0.34 -3.14 -0.62
C ASP A 269 -0.85 -1.71 -0.72
N ASN A 270 -2.16 -1.50 -0.93
CA ASN A 270 -2.73 -0.16 -0.95
C ASN A 270 -2.96 0.38 0.47
N LEU A 271 -3.26 -0.49 1.44
CA LEU A 271 -3.49 -0.10 2.84
C LEU A 271 -2.22 -0.22 3.70
N VAL A 272 -1.37 -1.21 3.39
CA VAL A 272 -0.10 -1.47 4.05
C VAL A 272 0.97 -1.54 2.96
N PRO A 273 1.49 -0.40 2.47
CA PRO A 273 2.48 -0.38 1.41
C PRO A 273 3.78 -1.07 1.83
N GLN A 274 4.40 -1.80 0.89
CA GLN A 274 5.71 -2.40 1.09
C GLN A 274 6.77 -1.54 0.41
N LYS A 275 7.62 -0.89 1.20
CA LYS A 275 8.75 -0.12 0.67
C LYS A 275 9.93 -1.06 0.42
N VAL A 276 10.22 -1.35 -0.85
CA VAL A 276 11.24 -2.33 -1.23
C VAL A 276 12.61 -1.64 -1.38
N VAL A 277 13.53 -2.00 -0.48
CA VAL A 277 14.89 -1.43 -0.37
C VAL A 277 15.94 -2.37 -0.94
N TRP A 278 17.11 -1.84 -1.28
CA TRP A 278 18.29 -2.64 -1.59
C TRP A 278 18.86 -3.26 -0.32
N ILE A 279 19.27 -4.52 -0.40
CA ILE A 279 19.90 -5.22 0.72
C ILE A 279 21.38 -5.43 0.41
N ARG A 280 22.22 -5.11 1.39
CA ARG A 280 23.62 -5.53 1.43
C ARG A 280 23.73 -6.91 2.08
N ARG A 281 24.08 -7.94 1.28
CA ARG A 281 24.43 -9.28 1.76
C ARG A 281 25.85 -9.28 2.33
N ARG A 282 26.23 -10.36 3.03
CA ARG A 282 27.58 -10.50 3.61
C ARG A 282 28.69 -10.44 2.55
N GLN A 283 28.45 -11.00 1.37
CA GLN A 283 29.39 -11.01 0.24
C GLN A 283 29.39 -9.72 -0.61
N ASP A 284 28.41 -8.84 -0.41
CA ASP A 284 28.32 -7.59 -1.19
C ASP A 284 29.28 -6.53 -0.60
N PRO A 285 29.77 -5.59 -1.42
CA PRO A 285 30.64 -4.53 -0.96
C PRO A 285 30.00 -3.72 0.18
N PRO A 286 30.79 -3.12 1.09
CA PRO A 286 30.27 -2.31 2.20
C PRO A 286 29.30 -1.20 1.74
N VAL A 287 29.57 -0.61 0.57
CA VAL A 287 28.73 0.40 -0.06
C VAL A 287 28.27 -0.13 -1.42
N LEU A 288 26.95 -0.15 -1.64
CA LEU A 288 26.38 -0.63 -2.91
C LEU A 288 26.53 0.42 -4.01
N VAL A 289 26.98 -0.02 -5.18
CA VAL A 289 27.26 0.81 -6.38
C VAL A 289 26.55 0.24 -7.61
N ASP A 290 26.43 1.04 -8.68
CA ASP A 290 25.66 0.63 -9.88
C ASP A 290 26.15 -0.67 -10.52
N LYS A 291 27.46 -0.94 -10.52
CA LYS A 291 28.03 -2.16 -11.11
C LYS A 291 27.41 -3.46 -10.60
N GLY A 292 26.99 -3.50 -9.33
CA GLY A 292 26.42 -4.70 -8.72
C GLY A 292 24.89 -4.71 -8.64
N ARG A 293 24.20 -3.71 -9.22
CA ARG A 293 22.76 -3.52 -9.08
C ARG A 293 21.93 -4.74 -9.47
N GLU A 294 22.36 -5.48 -10.49
CA GLU A 294 21.67 -6.69 -10.96
C GLU A 294 21.90 -7.91 -10.05
N TYR A 295 22.91 -7.86 -9.18
CA TYR A 295 23.30 -8.93 -8.27
C TYR A 295 22.71 -8.74 -6.87
N TYR A 296 22.52 -7.49 -6.44
CA TYR A 296 21.99 -7.18 -5.12
C TYR A 296 20.54 -7.66 -4.94
N GLY A 297 20.25 -8.07 -3.71
CA GLY A 297 18.92 -8.41 -3.26
C GLY A 297 18.08 -7.18 -2.97
N ARG A 298 16.76 -7.39 -2.93
CA ARG A 298 15.80 -6.38 -2.50
C ARG A 298 14.76 -7.00 -1.56
N ALA A 299 14.29 -6.27 -0.56
CA ALA A 299 13.21 -6.73 0.30
C ALA A 299 12.40 -5.56 0.87
N PRO A 300 11.21 -5.81 1.43
CA PRO A 300 10.53 -4.80 2.23
C PRO A 300 11.45 -4.30 3.35
N VAL A 301 11.46 -2.98 3.58
CA VAL A 301 12.31 -2.30 4.57
C VAL A 301 12.19 -2.91 5.96
N VAL A 302 10.98 -3.28 6.39
CA VAL A 302 10.73 -3.92 7.70
C VAL A 302 11.41 -5.29 7.78
N VAL A 303 11.42 -6.05 6.69
CA VAL A 303 12.05 -7.38 6.64
C VAL A 303 13.56 -7.26 6.73
N ASP A 304 14.17 -6.33 5.99
CA ASP A 304 15.62 -6.09 6.05
C ASP A 304 16.04 -5.55 7.43
N LEU A 305 15.26 -4.62 8.01
CA LEU A 305 15.50 -4.09 9.36
C LEU A 305 15.55 -5.20 10.41
N CYS A 306 14.54 -6.09 10.41
CA CYS A 306 14.52 -7.24 11.33
C CYS A 306 15.66 -8.23 11.03
N SER A 307 16.01 -8.45 9.76
CA SER A 307 17.12 -9.33 9.39
C SER A 307 18.47 -8.83 9.92
N LYS A 308 18.70 -7.51 9.93
CA LYS A 308 19.95 -6.90 10.42
C LYS A 308 20.19 -7.10 11.91
N VAL A 309 19.15 -7.25 12.72
CA VAL A 309 19.26 -7.65 14.13
C VAL A 309 19.27 -9.17 14.36
N GLY A 310 19.31 -9.97 13.30
CA GLY A 310 19.38 -11.43 13.40
C GLY A 310 18.04 -12.16 13.54
N ALA A 311 16.92 -11.49 13.20
CA ALA A 311 15.64 -12.18 13.09
C ALA A 311 15.68 -13.17 11.91
N LEU A 312 15.08 -14.34 12.11
CA LEU A 312 14.98 -15.36 11.06
C LEU A 312 13.93 -14.95 10.02
N VAL A 313 14.40 -14.69 8.80
CA VAL A 313 13.51 -14.27 7.72
C VAL A 313 12.80 -15.49 7.11
N PRO A 314 11.48 -15.41 6.87
CA PRO A 314 10.73 -16.47 6.18
C PRO A 314 11.20 -16.70 4.74
N SER A 315 11.16 -17.96 4.31
CA SER A 315 11.69 -18.42 3.01
C SER A 315 11.07 -17.70 1.79
N ARG A 316 9.84 -17.21 1.90
CA ARG A 316 9.17 -16.43 0.84
C ARG A 316 9.92 -15.16 0.41
N TYR A 317 10.80 -14.64 1.27
CA TYR A 317 11.63 -13.47 0.95
C TYR A 317 12.99 -13.84 0.36
N PHE A 318 13.44 -15.09 0.44
CA PHE A 318 14.81 -15.49 0.07
C PHE A 318 15.14 -15.16 -1.39
N CYS A 319 14.21 -15.43 -2.32
CA CYS A 319 14.39 -15.10 -3.73
C CYS A 319 14.53 -13.59 -3.96
N MET A 320 13.76 -12.77 -3.22
CA MET A 320 13.85 -11.32 -3.33
C MET A 320 15.18 -10.82 -2.78
N MET A 321 15.59 -11.35 -1.63
CA MET A 321 16.85 -11.03 -0.94
C MET A 321 18.10 -11.57 -1.64
N LYS A 322 17.94 -12.49 -2.60
CA LYS A 322 19.03 -13.18 -3.30
C LYS A 322 20.09 -13.73 -2.33
N LEU A 323 19.67 -14.42 -1.27
CA LEU A 323 20.59 -14.92 -0.23
C LEU A 323 21.71 -15.79 -0.84
N ASP A 324 21.36 -16.67 -1.78
CA ASP A 324 22.30 -17.54 -2.52
C ASP A 324 22.63 -17.01 -3.93
N GLY A 325 22.32 -15.74 -4.20
CA GLY A 325 22.56 -15.14 -5.52
C GLY A 325 24.04 -14.90 -5.79
N LEU A 326 24.44 -14.89 -7.05
CA LEU A 326 25.83 -14.62 -7.46
C LEU A 326 26.33 -13.26 -6.94
N THR A 327 27.65 -13.16 -6.79
CA THR A 327 28.34 -11.89 -6.49
C THR A 327 28.58 -11.13 -7.79
N ALA A 328 28.55 -9.80 -7.71
CA ALA A 328 28.88 -8.96 -8.87
C ALA A 328 30.34 -9.22 -9.31
N PRO A 329 30.63 -9.26 -10.62
CA PRO A 329 32.00 -9.30 -11.11
C PRO A 329 32.73 -8.05 -10.63
N ILE A 330 33.95 -8.25 -10.14
CA ILE A 330 34.82 -7.22 -9.55
C ILE A 330 35.23 -6.19 -10.61
#